data_AF-A0A838I610-F1
#
_entry.id   AF-A0A838I610-F1
#
_cell.length_a   1.000
_cell.length_b   1.000
_cell.length_c   1.000
_cell.angle_alpha   90.00
_cell.angle_beta   90.00
_cell.angle_gamma   90.00
#
_symmetry.space_group_name_H-M   'P 1'
#
loop_
_entity.id
_entity.type
_entity.pdbx_description
1 polymer ?
#
loop_
_entity_poly.entity_id
_entity_poly.type
_entity_poly.pdbx_seq_one_letter_code
_entity_poly.pdbx_strand_id
1 'polypeptide(L)'
;MFLRIFASALCLLTALNVRGQEVVIGKGKTAKNTGKVAAKAPDTSSAWLDLRQTSATKKTSQTAPSWVQGVKMLPTKAKGNAPAKTTFRIQLTPPPGDFQVLSFRLFFDDKAEHRPRVVAADESGALVLQTPPLGLGLNVATSETVMIPIADVSSVDIEVAGDGATVRAAFLDWMKSSEILRPVSAEQRYVMPDSFSTAAPLRAPTSDMAKFGTVTATLAPETIKIGPTVPQGAAFQFGIESQPLTALLTFEVGSGDIDSPPEIFVNGVSLGPVTLTLPDLADPGYRGEMKALVSQMRFQYTGWVRAQKLVPASNLRVGTNDLLVLGGPGTTVSAIRATQIQLKYLWEKLDYQLVPLR
;
A
#
# COMPACT_ATOMS: atom_id res chain seq x y z
N MET A 1 64.02 -44.17 2.35
CA MET A 1 63.43 -45.32 3.06
C MET A 1 62.25 -44.83 3.88
N PHE A 2 61.04 -45.24 3.51
CA PHE A 2 59.71 -45.28 4.19
C PHE A 2 59.44 -44.37 5.42
N LEU A 3 58.44 -43.48 5.45
CA LEU A 3 56.96 -43.60 5.44
C LEU A 3 56.33 -44.13 6.76
N ARG A 4 55.51 -43.29 7.43
CA ARG A 4 54.18 -43.52 8.10
C ARG A 4 53.86 -42.32 9.04
N ILE A 5 52.93 -41.42 8.74
CA ILE A 5 51.45 -41.41 8.98
C ILE A 5 51.06 -41.53 10.46
N PHE A 6 50.45 -40.48 11.04
CA PHE A 6 49.07 -40.49 11.58
C PHE A 6 48.54 -39.06 11.85
N ALA A 7 47.23 -38.92 11.67
CA ALA A 7 46.45 -37.69 11.70
C ALA A 7 46.09 -37.21 13.11
N SER A 8 45.78 -35.91 13.24
CA SER A 8 44.75 -35.44 14.17
C SER A 8 44.19 -34.08 13.74
N ALA A 9 42.90 -34.09 13.47
CA ALA A 9 42.02 -32.93 13.36
C ALA A 9 41.51 -32.56 14.75
N LEU A 10 41.37 -31.25 15.07
CA LEU A 10 40.29 -30.81 15.97
C LEU A 10 39.96 -29.32 15.80
N CYS A 11 38.78 -29.09 15.21
CA CYS A 11 37.75 -28.10 15.47
C CYS A 11 38.13 -26.69 15.98
N LEU A 12 38.15 -25.73 15.06
CA LEU A 12 37.83 -24.33 15.34
C LEU A 12 36.29 -24.17 15.37
N LEU A 13 35.72 -24.18 16.57
CA LEU A 13 34.36 -23.71 16.83
C LEU A 13 34.33 -22.18 16.70
N THR A 14 33.98 -21.66 15.52
CA THR A 14 33.54 -20.28 15.37
C THR A 14 32.06 -20.21 15.75
N ALA A 15 31.80 -19.82 17.00
CA ALA A 15 30.46 -19.48 17.45
C ALA A 15 29.96 -18.25 16.66
N LEU A 16 29.06 -18.50 15.71
CA LEU A 16 28.23 -17.45 15.11
C LEU A 16 27.33 -16.88 16.22
N ASN A 17 27.64 -15.66 16.66
CA ASN A 17 26.76 -14.88 17.53
C ASN A 17 25.51 -14.46 16.75
N VAL A 18 24.54 -15.36 16.66
CA VAL A 18 23.15 -15.04 16.30
C VAL A 18 22.53 -14.34 17.51
N ARG A 19 22.48 -13.01 17.49
CA ARG A 19 21.74 -12.24 18.49
C ARG A 19 20.33 -12.00 17.97
N GLY A 20 19.40 -12.88 18.34
CA GLY A 20 17.97 -12.58 18.26
C GLY A 20 17.57 -11.63 19.39
N GLN A 21 16.70 -10.67 19.13
CA GLN A 21 15.97 -10.00 20.20
C GLN A 21 14.76 -10.85 20.59
N GLU A 22 14.53 -10.96 21.89
CA GLU A 22 13.42 -11.67 22.50
C GLU A 22 12.23 -10.71 22.61
N VAL A 23 11.07 -11.12 22.09
CA VAL A 23 9.80 -10.46 22.41
C VAL A 23 9.49 -10.81 23.86
N VAL A 24 9.24 -9.79 24.69
CA VAL A 24 8.86 -10.03 26.08
C VAL A 24 7.44 -10.59 26.11
N ILE A 25 7.33 -11.93 26.18
CA ILE A 25 6.09 -12.65 26.46
C ILE A 25 5.95 -12.73 27.98
N GLY A 26 4.99 -12.00 28.54
CA GLY A 26 4.74 -12.03 29.98
C GLY A 26 4.17 -13.38 30.42
N LYS A 27 5.01 -14.30 30.92
CA LYS A 27 4.58 -15.47 31.71
C LYS A 27 4.92 -15.24 33.18
N GLY A 28 3.88 -15.17 34.00
CA GLY A 28 3.98 -14.90 35.43
C GLY A 28 4.58 -16.04 36.24
N LYS A 29 5.37 -15.67 37.25
CA LYS A 29 5.39 -16.33 38.55
C LYS A 29 5.35 -15.27 39.65
N THR A 30 4.69 -15.65 40.73
CA THR A 30 4.13 -14.88 41.84
C THR A 30 5.13 -14.16 42.76
N ALA A 31 4.68 -13.01 43.28
CA ALA A 31 5.12 -12.23 44.47
C ALA A 31 6.47 -11.46 44.32
N LYS A 32 6.63 -10.17 44.65
CA LYS A 32 5.87 -9.14 45.39
C LYS A 32 6.27 -7.74 44.88
N ASN A 33 5.32 -6.81 44.82
CA ASN A 33 5.41 -5.33 44.81
C ASN A 33 6.69 -4.63 44.31
N THR A 34 6.60 -3.87 43.21
CA THR A 34 6.50 -2.38 43.21
C THR A 34 6.55 -1.84 41.77
N GLY A 35 5.58 -1.00 41.38
CA GLY A 35 5.78 0.07 40.38
C GLY A 35 5.62 -0.28 38.89
N LYS A 36 4.66 0.42 38.25
CA LYS A 36 4.38 0.53 36.80
C LYS A 36 3.84 -0.73 36.11
N VAL A 37 2.52 -0.83 36.07
CA VAL A 37 1.77 -1.66 35.11
C VAL A 37 2.08 -1.15 33.70
N ALA A 38 2.93 -1.86 32.96
CA ALA A 38 2.92 -1.78 31.51
C ALA A 38 1.58 -2.36 31.05
N ALA A 39 0.75 -1.53 30.41
CA ALA A 39 -0.54 -1.96 29.90
C ALA A 39 -0.34 -3.13 28.93
N LYS A 40 -0.95 -4.27 29.24
CA LYS A 40 -1.07 -5.41 28.34
C LYS A 40 -1.72 -4.90 27.04
N ALA A 41 -1.02 -4.98 25.91
CA ALA A 41 -1.63 -4.70 24.62
C ALA A 41 -2.85 -5.63 24.44
N PRO A 42 -4.00 -5.11 23.99
CA PRO A 42 -5.16 -5.96 23.75
C PRO A 42 -4.79 -7.06 22.76
N ASP A 43 -5.32 -8.27 22.96
CA ASP A 43 -5.21 -9.38 22.01
C ASP A 43 -6.08 -9.03 20.77
N THR A 44 -5.60 -8.08 19.96
CA THR A 44 -6.24 -7.63 18.71
C THR A 44 -5.94 -8.60 17.58
N SER A 45 -6.83 -8.68 16.59
CA SER A 45 -6.56 -9.39 15.33
C SER A 45 -5.49 -8.70 14.49
N SER A 46 -5.14 -7.45 14.80
CA SER A 46 -4.21 -6.63 14.03
C SER A 46 -2.92 -6.31 14.76
N ALA A 47 -1.83 -6.13 14.00
CA ALA A 47 -0.52 -5.73 14.49
C ALA A 47 0.16 -4.74 13.53
N TRP A 48 0.79 -3.70 14.09
CA TRP A 48 1.69 -2.80 13.38
C TRP A 48 3.14 -3.10 13.76
N LEU A 49 4.00 -3.32 12.77
CA LEU A 49 5.42 -3.65 12.93
C LEU A 49 6.30 -2.60 12.25
N ASP A 50 7.16 -1.90 13.00
CA ASP A 50 8.18 -0.97 12.47
C ASP A 50 9.49 -1.73 12.19
N LEU A 51 9.65 -2.14 10.95
CA LEU A 51 10.76 -2.97 10.49
C LEU A 51 12.10 -2.20 10.41
N ARG A 52 12.10 -0.88 10.64
CA ARG A 52 13.35 -0.10 10.74
C ARG A 52 13.99 -0.25 12.11
N GLN A 53 13.20 -0.58 13.14
CA GLN A 53 13.68 -0.72 14.52
C GLN A 53 14.46 -2.00 14.76
N THR A 54 14.38 -2.98 13.86
CA THR A 54 15.12 -4.25 13.92
C THR A 54 16.60 -4.10 13.51
N SER A 55 17.04 -2.89 13.14
CA SER A 55 18.46 -2.56 12.94
C SER A 55 19.19 -2.56 14.29
N ALA A 56 20.40 -3.15 14.35
CA ALA A 56 21.21 -3.36 15.57
C ALA A 56 21.52 -2.10 16.42
N THR A 57 21.10 -0.92 15.97
CA THR A 57 21.36 0.40 16.56
C THR A 57 20.21 0.96 17.41
N LYS A 58 19.01 0.37 17.41
CA LYS A 58 17.87 0.86 18.22
C LYS A 58 17.45 -0.13 19.32
N LYS A 59 17.41 0.34 20.57
CA LYS A 59 17.15 -0.45 21.81
C LYS A 59 15.67 -0.48 22.25
N THR A 60 14.78 0.22 21.56
CA THR A 60 13.38 0.32 22.00
C THR A 60 12.61 -0.93 21.58
N SER A 61 12.11 -1.69 22.56
CA SER A 61 11.23 -2.83 22.29
C SER A 61 9.91 -2.35 21.69
N GLN A 62 9.55 -2.90 20.53
CA GLN A 62 8.27 -2.66 19.91
C GLN A 62 7.17 -3.46 20.64
N THR A 63 5.98 -2.87 20.80
CA THR A 63 4.80 -3.60 21.30
C THR A 63 4.13 -4.33 20.15
N ALA A 64 3.76 -5.60 20.35
CA ALA A 64 3.02 -6.41 19.39
C ALA A 64 2.08 -7.38 20.14
N PRO A 65 0.98 -7.85 19.52
CA PRO A 65 0.14 -8.89 20.09
C PRO A 65 0.89 -10.19 20.35
N SER A 66 0.35 -11.02 21.24
CA SER A 66 0.94 -12.30 21.67
C SER A 66 1.12 -13.33 20.55
N TRP A 67 0.37 -13.21 19.46
CA TRP A 67 0.48 -14.04 18.26
C TRP A 67 1.66 -13.66 17.35
N VAL A 68 2.30 -12.51 17.57
CA VAL A 68 3.58 -12.15 16.93
C VAL A 68 4.72 -12.60 17.83
N GLN A 69 5.32 -13.75 17.53
CA GLN A 69 6.38 -14.35 18.36
C GLN A 69 7.71 -13.59 18.26
N GLY A 70 7.97 -12.94 17.13
CA GLY A 70 9.17 -12.15 16.95
C GLY A 70 9.43 -11.67 15.54
N VAL A 71 10.28 -10.66 15.43
CA VAL A 71 10.77 -10.13 14.15
C VAL A 71 12.29 -10.16 14.16
N LYS A 72 12.88 -10.77 13.13
CA LYS A 72 14.34 -10.87 12.97
C LYS A 72 14.76 -10.33 11.62
N MET A 73 15.80 -9.50 11.60
CA MET A 73 16.46 -9.06 10.38
C MET A 73 17.69 -9.93 10.11
N LEU A 74 17.70 -10.62 8.97
CA LEU A 74 18.71 -11.59 8.57
C LEU A 74 19.45 -11.07 7.33
N PRO A 75 20.58 -10.35 7.49
CA PRO A 75 21.38 -9.89 6.37
C PRO A 75 22.20 -11.04 5.77
N THR A 76 22.13 -11.19 4.46
CA THR A 76 22.93 -12.13 3.66
C THR A 76 23.92 -11.33 2.82
N LYS A 77 25.22 -11.54 3.08
CA LYS A 77 26.30 -10.91 2.31
C LYS A 77 26.29 -11.43 0.88
N ALA A 78 26.67 -10.57 -0.06
CA ALA A 78 26.90 -10.98 -1.44
C ALA A 78 27.90 -12.16 -1.49
N LYS A 79 27.57 -13.20 -2.26
CA LYS A 79 28.42 -14.38 -2.43
C LYS A 79 28.42 -14.78 -3.90
N GLY A 80 29.60 -14.71 -4.54
CA GLY A 80 29.72 -14.94 -5.97
C GLY A 80 28.90 -13.93 -6.77
N ASN A 81 28.07 -14.43 -7.70
CA ASN A 81 27.15 -13.60 -8.52
C ASN A 81 25.83 -13.24 -7.82
N ALA A 82 25.58 -13.70 -6.58
CA ALA A 82 24.37 -13.37 -5.86
C ALA A 82 24.52 -12.00 -5.15
N PRO A 83 23.62 -11.03 -5.41
CA PRO A 83 23.67 -9.73 -4.74
C PRO A 83 23.39 -9.88 -3.25
N ALA A 84 23.85 -8.91 -2.46
CA ALA A 84 23.50 -8.83 -1.04
C ALA A 84 21.98 -8.73 -0.89
N LYS A 85 21.43 -9.36 0.15
CA LYS A 85 19.99 -9.45 0.40
C LYS A 85 19.73 -9.36 1.89
N THR A 86 18.65 -8.72 2.26
CA THR A 86 18.16 -8.70 3.65
C THR A 86 16.79 -9.35 3.70
N THR A 87 16.60 -10.24 4.68
CA THR A 87 15.30 -10.88 4.95
C THR A 87 14.79 -10.43 6.31
N PHE A 88 13.58 -9.88 6.37
CA PHE A 88 12.88 -9.65 7.62
C PHE A 88 11.93 -10.83 7.86
N ARG A 89 12.21 -11.63 8.88
CA ARG A 89 11.41 -12.78 9.27
C ARG A 89 10.48 -12.42 10.41
N ILE A 90 9.18 -12.52 10.18
CA ILE A 90 8.13 -12.36 11.19
C ILE A 90 7.64 -13.76 11.55
N GLN A 91 7.79 -14.14 12.82
CA GLN A 91 7.30 -15.41 13.35
C GLN A 91 5.90 -15.21 13.94
N LEU A 92 4.97 -16.06 13.54
CA LEU A 92 3.55 -15.95 13.84
C LEU A 92 3.07 -17.22 14.54
N THR A 93 2.08 -17.06 15.41
CA THR A 93 1.27 -18.15 15.95
C THR A 93 -0.18 -17.72 15.79
N PRO A 94 -0.95 -18.29 14.86
CA PRO A 94 -2.31 -17.84 14.58
C PRO A 94 -3.13 -17.67 15.87
N PRO A 95 -3.83 -16.54 16.06
CA PRO A 95 -4.66 -16.33 17.22
C PRO A 95 -5.82 -17.34 17.21
N PRO A 96 -6.35 -17.72 18.39
CA PRO A 96 -7.51 -18.59 18.46
C PRO A 96 -8.72 -17.91 17.80
N GLY A 97 -9.35 -18.58 16.85
CA GLY A 97 -10.57 -18.11 16.17
C GLY A 97 -10.69 -18.63 14.74
N ASP A 98 -11.87 -18.42 14.15
CA ASP A 98 -12.21 -18.88 12.78
C ASP A 98 -11.70 -17.92 11.70
N PHE A 99 -10.45 -17.46 11.84
CA PHE A 99 -9.80 -16.67 10.80
C PHE A 99 -9.51 -17.59 9.59
N GLN A 100 -9.54 -17.02 8.38
CA GLN A 100 -9.22 -17.77 7.14
C GLN A 100 -8.13 -17.12 6.28
N VAL A 101 -7.90 -15.82 6.45
CA VAL A 101 -6.87 -15.08 5.72
C VAL A 101 -6.10 -14.15 6.65
N LEU A 102 -4.80 -14.04 6.44
CA LEU A 102 -3.97 -12.98 6.99
C LEU A 102 -3.79 -11.89 5.92
N SER A 103 -4.33 -10.70 6.18
CA SER A 103 -4.06 -9.50 5.38
C SER A 103 -2.70 -8.95 5.79
N PHE A 104 -1.75 -8.92 4.86
CA PHE A 104 -0.39 -8.47 5.08
C PHE A 104 -0.10 -7.24 4.21
N ARG A 105 -0.04 -6.04 4.80
CA ARG A 105 0.28 -4.81 4.09
C ARG A 105 1.71 -4.37 4.38
N LEU A 106 2.55 -4.35 3.35
CA LEU A 106 3.96 -3.94 3.43
C LEU A 106 4.13 -2.48 3.02
N PHE A 107 4.88 -1.72 3.81
CA PHE A 107 5.23 -0.32 3.54
C PHE A 107 6.71 -0.20 3.17
N PHE A 108 6.99 0.34 1.98
CA PHE A 108 8.36 0.41 1.46
C PHE A 108 8.57 1.60 0.50
N ASP A 109 9.83 1.96 0.28
CA ASP A 109 10.23 2.91 -0.77
C ASP A 109 10.43 2.13 -2.08
N ASP A 110 9.60 2.42 -3.08
CA ASP A 110 9.50 1.67 -4.34
C ASP A 110 10.67 1.95 -5.29
N LYS A 111 11.86 1.49 -4.95
CA LYS A 111 13.06 1.60 -5.81
C LYS A 111 13.18 0.39 -6.73
N ALA A 112 13.44 0.63 -8.01
CA ALA A 112 13.45 -0.41 -9.06
C ALA A 112 14.30 -1.65 -8.70
N GLU A 113 15.51 -1.44 -8.16
CA GLU A 113 16.46 -2.49 -7.81
C GLU A 113 16.28 -3.08 -6.39
N HIS A 114 15.40 -2.50 -5.58
CA HIS A 114 15.20 -2.88 -4.17
C HIS A 114 13.73 -3.21 -3.88
N ARG A 115 13.04 -3.80 -4.86
CA ARG A 115 11.65 -4.22 -4.72
C ARG A 115 11.55 -5.44 -3.81
N PRO A 116 10.76 -5.38 -2.71
CA PRO A 116 10.64 -6.49 -1.78
C PRO A 116 9.76 -7.61 -2.36
N ARG A 117 9.91 -8.82 -1.84
CA ARG A 117 9.00 -9.95 -2.06
C ARG A 117 8.50 -10.45 -0.71
N VAL A 118 7.30 -11.01 -0.69
CA VAL A 118 6.73 -11.65 0.50
C VAL A 118 6.69 -13.16 0.28
N VAL A 119 7.22 -13.89 1.25
CA VAL A 119 7.28 -15.36 1.26
C VAL A 119 6.64 -15.82 2.57
N ALA A 120 5.57 -16.60 2.49
CA ALA A 120 4.90 -17.17 3.65
C ALA A 120 5.16 -18.68 3.71
N ALA A 121 5.44 -19.19 4.91
CA ALA A 121 5.71 -20.61 5.12
C ALA A 121 4.99 -21.15 6.35
N ASP A 122 4.71 -22.46 6.34
CA ASP A 122 4.09 -23.18 7.44
C ASP A 122 5.09 -23.56 8.54
N GLU A 123 4.64 -24.26 9.59
CA GLU A 123 5.52 -24.71 10.69
C GLU A 123 6.63 -25.69 10.25
N SER A 124 6.39 -26.46 9.18
CA SER A 124 7.39 -27.36 8.59
C SER A 124 8.43 -26.61 7.74
N GLY A 125 8.16 -25.33 7.43
CA GLY A 125 8.93 -24.51 6.51
C GLY A 125 8.51 -24.69 5.05
N ALA A 126 7.40 -25.38 4.77
CA ALA A 126 6.88 -25.52 3.42
C ALA A 126 6.27 -24.20 2.95
N LEU A 127 6.41 -23.90 1.66
CA LEU A 127 5.97 -22.65 1.07
C LEU A 127 4.43 -22.61 0.96
N VAL A 128 3.82 -21.65 1.62
CA VAL A 128 2.38 -21.35 1.51
C VAL A 128 2.12 -20.35 0.39
N LEU A 129 2.95 -19.31 0.30
CA LEU A 129 2.81 -18.25 -0.70
C LEU A 129 4.17 -17.64 -1.03
N GLN A 130 4.39 -17.31 -2.31
CA GLN A 130 5.49 -16.44 -2.73
C GLN A 130 5.00 -15.42 -3.74
N THR A 131 5.20 -14.13 -3.44
CA THR A 131 4.82 -13.06 -4.36
C THR A 131 5.92 -12.78 -5.40
N PRO A 132 5.58 -12.22 -6.57
CA PRO A 132 6.54 -11.47 -7.38
C PRO A 132 7.10 -10.26 -6.59
N PRO A 133 8.13 -9.55 -7.10
CA PRO A 133 8.55 -8.28 -6.53
C PRO A 133 7.37 -7.32 -6.46
N LEU A 134 7.13 -6.80 -5.25
CA LEU A 134 6.12 -5.79 -4.98
C LEU A 134 6.62 -4.43 -5.47
N GLY A 135 5.69 -3.57 -5.91
CA GLY A 135 6.01 -2.25 -6.44
C GLY A 135 6.44 -2.25 -7.92
N LEU A 136 6.51 -1.03 -8.46
CA LEU A 136 6.72 -0.75 -9.87
C LEU A 136 8.05 -0.03 -10.14
N GLY A 137 8.86 0.22 -9.12
CA GLY A 137 10.12 0.96 -9.22
C GLY A 137 9.92 2.47 -9.44
N LEU A 138 8.83 3.03 -8.89
CA LEU A 138 8.43 4.41 -9.17
C LEU A 138 9.29 5.46 -8.46
N ASN A 139 10.12 5.04 -7.51
CA ASN A 139 10.91 5.88 -6.60
C ASN A 139 10.01 6.75 -5.70
N VAL A 140 8.92 6.16 -5.21
CA VAL A 140 7.96 6.79 -4.28
C VAL A 140 7.70 5.89 -3.07
N ALA A 141 7.28 6.49 -1.96
CA ALA A 141 6.88 5.75 -0.78
C ALA A 141 5.51 5.10 -0.98
N THR A 142 5.45 3.76 -1.04
CA THR A 142 4.21 3.03 -1.33
C THR A 142 3.86 2.02 -0.23
N SER A 143 2.70 1.38 -0.40
CA SER A 143 2.31 0.18 0.32
C SER A 143 1.56 -0.79 -0.58
N GLU A 144 1.75 -2.09 -0.38
CA GLU A 144 0.97 -3.13 -1.07
C GLU A 144 0.44 -4.17 -0.08
N THR A 145 -0.77 -4.66 -0.33
CA THR A 145 -1.44 -5.67 0.50
C THR A 145 -1.39 -7.02 -0.20
N VAL A 146 -0.99 -8.05 0.55
CA VAL A 146 -0.92 -9.45 0.16
C VAL A 146 -1.89 -10.23 1.04
N MET A 147 -2.76 -11.02 0.43
CA MET A 147 -3.67 -11.91 1.16
C MET A 147 -3.02 -13.29 1.27
N ILE A 148 -2.72 -13.71 2.50
CA ILE A 148 -2.05 -14.98 2.79
C ILE A 148 -3.11 -15.97 3.31
N PRO A 149 -3.39 -17.08 2.60
CA PRO A 149 -4.27 -18.12 3.10
C PRO A 149 -3.72 -18.69 4.40
N ILE A 150 -4.58 -18.94 5.39
CA ILE A 150 -4.12 -19.23 6.74
C ILE A 150 -3.42 -20.56 6.90
N ALA A 151 -3.66 -21.54 6.02
CA ALA A 151 -3.20 -22.93 6.15
C ALA A 151 -1.79 -23.02 6.78
N ASP A 152 -1.80 -23.13 8.10
CA ASP A 152 -0.68 -23.22 9.03
C ASP A 152 0.45 -22.18 8.90
N VAL A 153 0.17 -20.95 8.44
CA VAL A 153 1.22 -19.92 8.31
C VAL A 153 1.89 -19.62 9.66
N SER A 154 3.17 -19.95 9.74
CA SER A 154 3.99 -19.79 10.95
C SER A 154 5.04 -18.69 10.78
N SER A 155 5.34 -18.32 9.54
CA SER A 155 6.31 -17.28 9.24
C SER A 155 6.00 -16.52 7.96
N VAL A 156 6.32 -15.23 7.99
CA VAL A 156 6.31 -14.33 6.83
C VAL A 156 7.70 -13.70 6.70
N ASP A 157 8.36 -14.00 5.61
CA ASP A 157 9.66 -13.46 5.23
C ASP A 157 9.47 -12.34 4.19
N ILE A 158 10.02 -11.17 4.46
CA ILE A 158 10.12 -10.06 3.53
C ILE A 158 11.54 -10.04 2.99
N GLU A 159 11.67 -10.31 1.70
CA GLU A 159 12.94 -10.47 1.02
C GLU A 159 13.24 -9.25 0.16
N VAL A 160 14.36 -8.57 0.40
CA VAL A 160 14.72 -7.36 -0.34
C VAL A 160 16.22 -7.32 -0.66
N ALA A 161 16.58 -6.86 -1.85
CA ALA A 161 17.97 -6.68 -2.24
C ALA A 161 18.63 -5.54 -1.42
N GLY A 162 19.91 -5.70 -1.09
CA GLY A 162 20.68 -4.73 -0.31
C GLY A 162 20.51 -4.89 1.20
N ASP A 163 20.57 -3.76 1.91
CA ASP A 163 20.59 -3.66 3.38
C ASP A 163 19.20 -3.61 4.03
N GLY A 164 18.14 -3.62 3.22
CA GLY A 164 16.76 -3.54 3.69
C GLY A 164 16.28 -2.14 4.08
N ALA A 165 17.05 -1.08 3.85
CA ALA A 165 16.69 0.28 4.22
C ALA A 165 15.42 0.82 3.52
N THR A 166 15.01 0.21 2.41
CA THR A 166 13.78 0.55 1.69
C THR A 166 12.51 -0.01 2.35
N VAL A 167 12.62 -1.00 3.22
CA VAL A 167 11.47 -1.59 3.94
C VAL A 167 11.23 -0.81 5.23
N ARG A 168 10.00 -0.31 5.41
CA ARG A 168 9.68 0.58 6.53
C ARG A 168 8.89 -0.13 7.62
N ALA A 169 7.78 -0.75 7.27
CA ALA A 169 6.83 -1.31 8.22
C ALA A 169 5.98 -2.42 7.58
N ALA A 170 5.32 -3.21 8.42
CA ALA A 170 4.29 -4.15 8.01
C ALA A 170 3.06 -3.99 8.92
N PHE A 171 1.87 -4.02 8.33
CA PHE A 171 0.61 -4.15 9.03
C PHE A 171 0.01 -5.51 8.74
N LEU A 172 -0.45 -6.19 9.78
CA LEU A 172 -0.99 -7.53 9.74
C LEU A 172 -2.38 -7.51 10.35
N ASP A 173 -3.36 -8.17 9.73
CA ASP A 173 -4.71 -8.32 10.27
C ASP A 173 -5.29 -9.70 9.95
N TRP A 174 -5.66 -10.45 10.98
CA TRP A 174 -6.33 -11.74 10.83
C TRP A 174 -7.80 -11.53 10.49
N MET A 175 -8.24 -12.04 9.34
CA MET A 175 -9.58 -11.84 8.80
C MET A 175 -10.38 -13.14 8.76
N LYS A 176 -11.66 -13.05 9.12
CA LYS A 176 -12.65 -14.12 8.93
C LYS A 176 -13.17 -14.13 7.50
N SER A 177 -13.70 -15.26 7.03
CA SER A 177 -14.22 -15.33 5.65
C SER A 177 -15.38 -14.38 5.35
N SER A 178 -16.18 -14.02 6.35
CA SER A 178 -17.20 -12.98 6.22
C SER A 178 -16.63 -11.57 5.96
N GLU A 179 -15.38 -11.33 6.36
CA GLU A 179 -14.67 -10.06 6.21
C GLU A 179 -13.89 -9.99 4.88
N ILE A 180 -13.63 -11.13 4.21
CA ILE A 180 -13.02 -11.19 2.87
C ILE A 180 -13.91 -10.49 1.82
N LEU A 181 -15.22 -10.36 2.07
CA LEU A 181 -16.15 -9.60 1.23
C LEU A 181 -16.16 -8.08 1.52
N ARG A 182 -15.42 -7.61 2.53
CA ARG A 182 -15.37 -6.21 2.95
C ARG A 182 -14.01 -5.85 3.56
N PRO A 183 -13.03 -5.38 2.78
CA PRO A 183 -11.91 -4.72 3.39
C PRO A 183 -12.33 -3.33 3.88
N VAL A 184 -11.67 -2.89 4.96
CA VAL A 184 -11.75 -1.61 5.66
C VAL A 184 -12.80 -1.58 6.78
N SER A 185 -12.37 -1.92 8.00
CA SER A 185 -12.85 -1.34 9.26
C SER A 185 -14.37 -1.08 9.39
N ALA A 186 -15.20 -2.03 8.97
CA ALA A 186 -16.65 -1.88 8.99
C ALA A 186 -17.24 -2.22 10.37
N GLU A 187 -16.95 -1.41 11.38
CA GLU A 187 -18.00 -1.10 12.36
C GLU A 187 -18.83 0.06 11.82
N GLN A 188 -19.82 -0.27 11.01
CA GLN A 188 -21.00 0.58 10.88
C GLN A 188 -22.22 -0.32 10.94
N ARG A 189 -22.70 -0.55 12.18
CA ARG A 189 -24.08 -0.95 12.39
C ARG A 189 -24.96 0.19 11.92
N TYR A 190 -25.55 0.07 10.74
CA TYR A 190 -27.00 0.12 10.57
C TYR A 190 -27.41 -0.60 9.27
N VAL A 191 -28.58 -1.20 9.35
CA VAL A 191 -29.16 -2.22 8.50
C VAL A 191 -29.48 -1.72 7.07
N MET A 192 -29.00 -2.50 6.10
CA MET A 192 -29.40 -2.78 4.70
C MET A 192 -30.74 -2.23 4.11
N PRO A 193 -30.87 -2.10 2.75
CA PRO A 193 -30.33 -3.06 1.77
C PRO A 193 -29.48 -2.54 0.61
N ASP A 194 -28.59 -3.44 0.18
CA ASP A 194 -27.89 -3.44 -1.10
C ASP A 194 -28.84 -3.26 -2.28
N SER A 195 -28.43 -2.41 -3.23
CA SER A 195 -28.77 -2.53 -4.66
C SER A 195 -27.89 -1.65 -5.59
N PHE A 196 -27.10 -0.69 -5.07
CA PHE A 196 -26.41 0.27 -5.96
C PHE A 196 -24.95 0.63 -5.60
N SER A 197 -24.29 -0.10 -4.71
CA SER A 197 -22.85 0.11 -4.45
C SER A 197 -22.01 -1.02 -5.02
N THR A 198 -22.02 -1.18 -6.34
CA THR A 198 -20.79 -1.60 -7.00
C THR A 198 -19.96 -0.34 -7.17
N ALA A 199 -19.03 -0.08 -6.25
CA ALA A 199 -17.83 0.67 -6.65
C ALA A 199 -17.34 -0.03 -7.93
N ALA A 200 -17.48 0.62 -9.09
CA ALA A 200 -17.23 -0.01 -10.37
C ALA A 200 -15.83 -0.64 -10.31
N PRO A 201 -15.66 -1.92 -10.72
CA PRO A 201 -14.35 -2.55 -10.73
C PRO A 201 -13.39 -1.62 -11.47
N LEU A 202 -12.27 -1.23 -10.84
CA LEU A 202 -11.23 -0.40 -11.45
C LEU A 202 -10.40 -1.18 -12.50
N ARG A 203 -11.04 -2.13 -13.19
CA ARG A 203 -10.50 -2.68 -14.44
C ARG A 203 -11.12 -1.89 -15.57
N ALA A 204 -10.27 -1.11 -16.22
CA ALA A 204 -10.54 -0.47 -17.50
C ALA A 204 -11.25 -1.44 -18.45
N PRO A 205 -12.46 -1.14 -18.93
CA PRO A 205 -13.00 -1.88 -20.06
C PRO A 205 -12.10 -1.64 -21.28
N THR A 206 -11.87 -2.68 -22.06
CA THR A 206 -11.00 -2.66 -23.26
C THR A 206 -11.62 -1.90 -24.43
N SER A 207 -12.87 -1.47 -24.29
CA SER A 207 -13.63 -0.67 -25.25
C SER A 207 -14.58 0.25 -24.49
N ASP A 208 -15.01 1.32 -25.14
CA ASP A 208 -15.98 2.24 -24.56
C ASP A 208 -17.26 1.52 -24.13
N MET A 209 -17.77 1.90 -22.95
CA MET A 209 -18.98 1.31 -22.39
C MET A 209 -20.09 2.35 -22.25
N ALA A 210 -21.21 2.11 -22.93
CA ALA A 210 -22.42 2.90 -22.78
C ALA A 210 -23.34 2.28 -21.71
N LYS A 211 -23.65 3.02 -20.63
CA LYS A 211 -24.61 2.63 -19.58
C LYS A 211 -25.40 3.83 -19.09
N PHE A 212 -26.73 3.72 -19.02
CA PHE A 212 -27.62 4.75 -18.45
C PHE A 212 -27.36 6.19 -18.95
N GLY A 213 -27.10 6.34 -20.25
CA GLY A 213 -26.79 7.63 -20.87
C GLY A 213 -25.42 8.19 -20.53
N THR A 214 -24.52 7.36 -20.03
CA THR A 214 -23.10 7.66 -19.88
C THR A 214 -22.29 6.81 -20.85
N VAL A 215 -21.18 7.35 -21.33
CA VAL A 215 -20.13 6.63 -22.04
C VAL A 215 -18.87 6.70 -21.19
N THR A 216 -18.28 5.55 -20.84
CA THR A 216 -17.02 5.47 -20.10
C THR A 216 -15.93 4.98 -21.04
N ALA A 217 -14.83 5.73 -21.11
CA ALA A 217 -13.64 5.41 -21.88
C ALA A 217 -12.41 5.32 -20.95
N THR A 218 -11.53 4.37 -21.25
CA THR A 218 -10.22 4.26 -20.59
C THR A 218 -9.21 5.11 -21.34
N LEU A 219 -8.57 6.05 -20.65
CA LEU A 219 -7.50 6.88 -21.24
C LEU A 219 -6.13 6.21 -21.10
N ALA A 220 -5.86 5.59 -19.94
CA ALA A 220 -4.65 4.80 -19.71
C ALA A 220 -4.86 3.76 -18.61
N PRO A 221 -4.73 2.45 -18.91
CA PRO A 221 -4.75 1.41 -17.88
C PRO A 221 -3.44 1.34 -17.08
N GLU A 222 -2.32 1.77 -17.65
CA GLU A 222 -0.98 1.68 -17.07
C GLU A 222 -0.69 2.75 -16.02
N THR A 223 0.45 2.59 -15.34
CA THR A 223 0.95 3.55 -14.36
C THR A 223 1.87 4.59 -15.02
N ILE A 224 1.56 5.86 -14.81
CA ILE A 224 2.31 7.00 -15.37
C ILE A 224 2.84 7.84 -14.21
N LYS A 225 4.15 8.11 -14.21
CA LYS A 225 4.75 9.06 -13.26
C LYS A 225 4.30 10.47 -13.62
N ILE A 226 3.93 11.24 -12.61
CA ILE A 226 3.57 12.64 -12.76
C ILE A 226 4.40 13.53 -11.83
N GLY A 227 4.69 14.74 -12.30
CA GLY A 227 5.31 15.82 -11.54
C GLY A 227 4.56 17.15 -11.72
N PRO A 228 4.98 18.21 -11.02
CA PRO A 228 4.24 19.48 -10.97
C PRO A 228 4.43 20.35 -12.22
N THR A 229 5.23 19.90 -13.19
CA THR A 229 5.53 20.65 -14.41
C THR A 229 4.94 19.96 -15.63
N VAL A 230 4.61 20.73 -16.67
CA VAL A 230 4.03 20.20 -17.93
C VAL A 230 4.83 19.05 -18.55
N PRO A 231 6.18 19.10 -18.64
CA PRO A 231 6.97 17.99 -19.19
C PRO A 231 6.93 16.71 -18.34
N GLN A 232 6.54 16.84 -17.07
CA GLN A 232 6.40 15.74 -16.13
C GLN A 232 4.93 15.33 -15.96
N GLY A 233 3.99 15.96 -16.66
CA GLY A 233 2.57 15.63 -16.60
C GLY A 233 2.19 14.41 -17.43
N ALA A 234 1.00 13.88 -17.17
CA ALA A 234 0.37 12.87 -18.03
C ALA A 234 -0.62 13.54 -18.98
N ALA A 235 -0.36 13.45 -20.28
CA ALA A 235 -1.20 14.05 -21.31
C ALA A 235 -2.01 12.97 -22.06
N PHE A 236 -3.27 13.25 -22.32
CA PHE A 236 -4.20 12.35 -23.00
C PHE A 236 -5.00 13.11 -24.06
N GLN A 237 -5.41 12.40 -25.10
CA GLN A 237 -6.36 12.89 -26.09
C GLN A 237 -7.55 11.94 -26.17
N PHE A 238 -8.74 12.51 -26.30
CA PHE A 238 -9.95 11.73 -26.48
C PHE A 238 -10.97 12.46 -27.37
N GLY A 239 -11.72 11.67 -28.14
CA GLY A 239 -12.75 12.18 -29.03
C GLY A 239 -14.10 12.29 -28.34
N ILE A 240 -14.88 13.29 -28.73
CA ILE A 240 -16.28 13.47 -28.33
C ILE A 240 -17.13 13.61 -29.61
N GLU A 241 -18.16 12.79 -29.77
CA GLU A 241 -19.01 12.80 -30.98
C GLU A 241 -20.15 13.83 -30.92
N SER A 242 -20.65 14.13 -29.72
CA SER A 242 -21.73 15.11 -29.49
C SER A 242 -21.48 15.84 -28.18
N GLN A 243 -22.12 16.97 -27.92
CA GLN A 243 -21.85 17.72 -26.69
C GLN A 243 -22.39 16.97 -25.45
N PRO A 244 -21.54 16.59 -24.47
CA PRO A 244 -22.02 16.01 -23.21
C PRO A 244 -22.56 17.11 -22.28
N LEU A 245 -23.39 16.70 -21.32
CA LEU A 245 -23.89 17.54 -20.23
C LEU A 245 -22.79 17.81 -19.18
N THR A 246 -21.94 16.83 -18.93
CA THR A 246 -20.77 16.92 -18.05
C THR A 246 -19.87 15.71 -18.29
N ALA A 247 -18.64 15.76 -17.80
CA ALA A 247 -17.78 14.61 -17.71
C ALA A 247 -17.19 14.42 -16.31
N LEU A 248 -16.86 13.18 -15.96
CA LEU A 248 -16.17 12.82 -14.73
C LEU A 248 -14.85 12.13 -15.08
N LEU A 249 -13.74 12.76 -14.72
CA LEU A 249 -12.41 12.15 -14.74
C LEU A 249 -12.21 11.38 -13.43
N THR A 250 -11.74 10.13 -13.52
CA THR A 250 -11.38 9.29 -12.38
C THR A 250 -10.05 8.60 -12.65
N PHE A 251 -9.18 8.54 -11.64
CA PHE A 251 -7.94 7.76 -11.66
C PHE A 251 -7.53 7.41 -10.23
N GLU A 252 -6.52 6.58 -10.06
CA GLU A 252 -5.84 6.40 -8.77
C GLU A 252 -4.54 7.19 -8.74
N VAL A 253 -4.24 7.82 -7.61
CA VAL A 253 -2.96 8.51 -7.37
C VAL A 253 -2.18 7.78 -6.28
N GLY A 254 -0.92 7.49 -6.56
CA GLY A 254 0.02 6.87 -5.64
C GLY A 254 0.96 7.92 -5.05
N SER A 255 1.13 7.87 -3.71
CA SER A 255 2.13 8.66 -2.99
C SER A 255 2.02 10.18 -3.17
N GLY A 256 0.80 10.70 -3.30
CA GLY A 256 0.54 12.14 -3.37
C GLY A 256 0.65 12.82 -1.99
N ASP A 257 1.09 14.08 -1.99
CA ASP A 257 0.86 14.97 -0.85
C ASP A 257 -0.65 15.21 -0.75
N ILE A 258 -1.25 14.85 0.38
CA ILE A 258 -2.70 14.93 0.58
C ILE A 258 -3.16 16.39 0.54
N ASP A 259 -2.29 17.30 0.98
CA ASP A 259 -2.56 18.74 1.04
C ASP A 259 -2.33 19.42 -0.33
N SER A 260 -1.69 18.72 -1.28
CA SER A 260 -1.44 19.18 -2.65
C SER A 260 -1.83 18.10 -3.67
N PRO A 261 -3.14 17.85 -3.86
CA PRO A 261 -3.61 16.87 -4.83
C PRO A 261 -3.28 17.25 -6.29
N PRO A 262 -3.28 16.28 -7.22
CA PRO A 262 -3.06 16.54 -8.65
C PRO A 262 -3.98 17.62 -9.24
N GLU A 263 -3.48 18.37 -10.22
CA GLU A 263 -4.23 19.40 -10.94
C GLU A 263 -4.60 18.96 -12.34
N ILE A 264 -5.79 19.38 -12.79
CA ILE A 264 -6.35 18.99 -14.08
C ILE A 264 -6.45 20.20 -15.01
N PHE A 265 -6.02 20.01 -16.26
CA PHE A 265 -6.19 20.97 -17.34
C PHE A 265 -6.90 20.29 -18.50
N VAL A 266 -7.90 20.95 -19.06
CA VAL A 266 -8.64 20.48 -20.24
C VAL A 266 -8.61 21.57 -21.30
N ASN A 267 -8.16 21.23 -22.51
CA ASN A 267 -8.04 22.16 -23.64
C ASN A 267 -7.27 23.45 -23.27
N GLY A 268 -6.22 23.32 -22.44
CA GLY A 268 -5.40 24.44 -21.94
C GLY A 268 -5.99 25.23 -20.77
N VAL A 269 -7.22 24.94 -20.34
CA VAL A 269 -7.88 25.61 -19.21
C VAL A 269 -7.67 24.82 -17.93
N SER A 270 -7.19 25.49 -16.86
CA SER A 270 -7.08 24.87 -15.53
C SER A 270 -8.46 24.66 -14.92
N LEU A 271 -8.73 23.44 -14.49
CA LEU A 271 -9.89 23.08 -13.69
C LEU A 271 -9.55 23.02 -12.20
N GLY A 272 -8.27 23.15 -11.83
CA GLY A 272 -7.78 23.07 -10.46
C GLY A 272 -7.63 21.65 -9.91
N PRO A 273 -7.50 21.50 -8.59
CA PRO A 273 -7.16 20.23 -7.94
C PRO A 273 -8.27 19.19 -8.03
N VAL A 274 -7.89 17.91 -8.03
CA VAL A 274 -8.80 16.78 -7.88
C VAL A 274 -9.27 16.59 -6.44
N THR A 275 -10.42 15.96 -6.27
CA THR A 275 -10.89 15.48 -4.97
C THR A 275 -10.34 14.08 -4.72
N LEU A 276 -9.69 13.89 -3.56
CA LEU A 276 -9.19 12.58 -3.13
C LEU A 276 -10.22 11.90 -2.23
N THR A 277 -10.48 10.61 -2.47
CA THR A 277 -11.19 9.75 -1.52
C THR A 277 -10.16 9.09 -0.62
N LEU A 278 -10.01 9.63 0.59
CA LEU A 278 -9.06 9.15 1.57
C LEU A 278 -9.68 8.05 2.44
N PRO A 279 -8.87 7.10 2.94
CA PRO A 279 -9.31 6.15 3.97
C PRO A 279 -9.62 6.82 5.30
N ASP A 280 -10.11 6.03 6.25
CA ASP A 280 -10.24 6.45 7.64
C ASP A 280 -8.89 6.83 8.25
N LEU A 281 -8.85 7.82 9.15
CA LEU A 281 -7.60 8.31 9.76
C LEU A 281 -6.88 7.27 10.63
N ALA A 282 -7.55 6.18 11.02
CA ALA A 282 -6.91 5.04 11.67
C ALA A 282 -6.17 4.12 10.69
N ASP A 283 -6.28 4.34 9.37
CA ASP A 283 -5.54 3.55 8.38
C ASP A 283 -4.03 3.72 8.58
N PRO A 284 -3.26 2.63 8.65
CA PRO A 284 -1.83 2.69 8.90
C PRO A 284 -1.02 3.28 7.74
N GLY A 285 -1.65 3.55 6.59
CA GLY A 285 -1.04 4.19 5.43
C GLY A 285 -0.73 5.66 5.59
N TYR A 286 -1.29 6.35 6.60
CA TYR A 286 -0.90 7.72 6.92
C TYR A 286 0.53 7.78 7.46
N ARG A 287 1.38 8.55 6.77
CA ARG A 287 2.77 8.80 7.11
C ARG A 287 2.95 10.25 7.53
N GLY A 288 3.33 10.47 8.78
CA GLY A 288 3.77 11.78 9.27
C GLY A 288 5.20 12.10 8.83
N GLU A 289 5.41 13.27 8.24
CA GLU A 289 6.72 13.82 7.91
C GLU A 289 6.91 15.18 8.59
N MET A 290 8.07 15.36 9.22
CA MET A 290 8.49 16.66 9.77
C MET A 290 9.74 17.12 9.03
N LYS A 291 9.68 18.33 8.46
CA LYS A 291 10.86 18.98 7.85
C LYS A 291 11.57 19.80 8.93
N ALA A 292 12.90 19.83 8.92
CA ALA A 292 13.73 20.40 9.99
C ALA A 292 13.42 21.88 10.34
N LEU A 293 12.77 22.62 9.44
CA LEU A 293 12.43 24.04 9.61
C LEU A 293 10.92 24.30 9.72
N VAL A 294 10.09 23.24 9.76
CA VAL A 294 8.63 23.35 9.86
C VAL A 294 8.20 22.66 11.16
N SER A 295 7.58 23.41 12.06
CA SER A 295 7.11 22.91 13.35
C SER A 295 5.89 21.98 13.24
N GLN A 296 5.18 22.02 12.10
CA GLN A 296 4.00 21.21 11.84
C GLN A 296 4.35 19.92 11.09
N MET A 297 3.79 18.81 11.58
CA MET A 297 3.83 17.52 10.90
C MET A 297 2.88 17.54 9.69
N ARG A 298 3.39 17.13 8.53
CA ARG A 298 2.59 16.92 7.32
C ARG A 298 2.26 15.45 7.16
N PHE A 299 1.09 15.15 6.64
CA PHE A 299 0.68 13.77 6.40
C PHE A 299 0.67 13.46 4.91
N GLN A 300 1.32 12.36 4.56
CA GLN A 300 1.24 11.75 3.24
C GLN A 300 0.49 10.42 3.37
N TYR A 301 -0.19 10.01 2.30
CA TYR A 301 -0.78 8.69 2.27
C TYR A 301 0.10 7.75 1.44
N THR A 302 0.55 6.66 2.09
CA THR A 302 1.34 5.61 1.45
C THR A 302 0.42 4.52 0.94
N GLY A 303 0.08 4.63 -0.34
CA GLY A 303 -0.85 3.73 -1.03
C GLY A 303 -1.45 4.42 -2.25
N TRP A 304 -2.37 3.72 -2.91
CA TRP A 304 -3.16 4.25 -4.02
C TRP A 304 -4.50 4.75 -3.49
N VAL A 305 -4.87 5.99 -3.82
CA VAL A 305 -6.17 6.57 -3.46
C VAL A 305 -6.90 7.02 -4.70
N ARG A 306 -8.23 6.91 -4.69
CA ARG A 306 -9.07 7.34 -5.78
C ARG A 306 -9.10 8.86 -5.85
N ALA A 307 -8.90 9.40 -7.04
CA ALA A 307 -8.98 10.81 -7.37
C ALA A 307 -10.08 11.05 -8.41
N GLN A 308 -10.83 12.14 -8.25
CA GLN A 308 -11.93 12.48 -9.15
C GLN A 308 -11.99 13.98 -9.46
N LYS A 309 -12.42 14.29 -10.68
CA LYS A 309 -12.67 15.67 -11.11
C LYS A 309 -13.89 15.75 -12.03
N LEU A 310 -14.83 16.61 -11.68
CA LEU A 310 -15.90 17.00 -12.60
C LEU A 310 -15.33 17.96 -13.65
N VAL A 311 -15.60 17.66 -14.91
CA VAL A 311 -15.23 18.49 -16.06
C VAL A 311 -16.53 19.09 -16.63
N PRO A 312 -16.71 20.42 -16.54
CA PRO A 312 -17.89 21.08 -17.08
C PRO A 312 -17.98 20.93 -18.60
N ALA A 313 -19.20 20.83 -19.13
CA ALA A 313 -19.43 20.78 -20.57
C ALA A 313 -18.83 21.99 -21.31
N SER A 314 -18.81 23.17 -20.69
CA SER A 314 -18.21 24.38 -21.26
C SER A 314 -16.71 24.28 -21.55
N ASN A 315 -16.01 23.33 -20.93
CA ASN A 315 -14.59 23.09 -21.15
C ASN A 315 -14.33 21.99 -22.19
N LEU A 316 -15.38 21.32 -22.67
CA LEU A 316 -15.32 20.24 -23.66
C LEU A 316 -15.84 20.73 -25.00
N ARG A 317 -15.26 20.21 -26.08
CA ARG A 317 -15.70 20.45 -27.46
C ARG A 317 -16.02 19.14 -28.18
N VAL A 318 -16.93 19.20 -29.13
CA VAL A 318 -17.11 18.11 -30.11
C VAL A 318 -15.81 17.97 -30.92
N GLY A 319 -15.37 16.74 -31.14
CA GLY A 319 -14.05 16.41 -31.70
C GLY A 319 -13.01 16.09 -30.62
N THR A 320 -11.74 16.37 -30.92
CA THR A 320 -10.60 16.02 -30.05
C THR A 320 -10.45 16.99 -28.88
N ASN A 321 -10.34 16.44 -27.67
CA ASN A 321 -10.05 17.19 -26.45
C ASN A 321 -8.69 16.76 -25.88
N ASP A 322 -7.95 17.74 -25.37
CA ASP A 322 -6.67 17.52 -24.68
C ASP A 322 -6.90 17.53 -23.17
N LEU A 323 -6.39 16.52 -22.47
CA LEU A 323 -6.40 16.44 -21.01
C LEU A 323 -4.96 16.35 -20.50
N LEU A 324 -4.63 17.14 -19.49
CA LEU A 324 -3.35 17.08 -18.81
C LEU A 324 -3.57 16.93 -17.30
N VAL A 325 -2.87 15.96 -16.71
CA VAL A 325 -2.81 15.72 -15.27
C VAL A 325 -1.41 16.07 -14.77
N LEU A 326 -1.33 17.05 -13.88
CA LEU A 326 -0.08 17.46 -13.22
C LEU A 326 -0.08 17.00 -11.77
N GLY A 327 1.11 16.71 -11.25
CA GLY A 327 1.29 16.57 -9.79
C GLY A 327 0.94 17.87 -9.09
N GLY A 328 0.43 17.79 -7.86
CA GLY A 328 0.09 18.98 -7.11
C GLY A 328 1.32 19.84 -6.78
N PRO A 329 1.15 21.14 -6.49
CA PRO A 329 2.26 22.02 -6.18
C PRO A 329 3.13 21.51 -5.02
N GLY A 330 4.45 21.49 -5.22
CA GLY A 330 5.41 21.04 -4.21
C GLY A 330 5.54 19.52 -4.06
N THR A 331 4.78 18.73 -4.83
CA THR A 331 5.02 17.28 -4.97
C THR A 331 6.25 17.05 -5.84
N THR A 332 7.19 16.22 -5.38
CA THR A 332 8.43 15.94 -6.13
C THR A 332 8.28 14.76 -7.08
N VAL A 333 7.55 13.72 -6.67
CA VAL A 333 7.23 12.55 -7.50
C VAL A 333 5.88 11.96 -7.03
N SER A 334 4.95 11.78 -7.96
CA SER A 334 3.71 11.03 -7.76
C SER A 334 3.48 10.12 -8.97
N ALA A 335 2.51 9.23 -8.90
CA ALA A 335 2.10 8.44 -10.05
C ALA A 335 0.59 8.34 -10.13
N ILE A 336 0.06 8.17 -11.34
CA ILE A 336 -1.35 7.88 -11.58
C ILE A 336 -1.51 6.56 -12.33
N ARG A 337 -2.67 5.91 -12.18
CA ARG A 337 -3.04 4.74 -12.97
C ARG A 337 -4.55 4.62 -13.11
N ALA A 338 -4.99 3.71 -14.00
CA ALA A 338 -6.40 3.42 -14.24
C ALA A 338 -7.20 4.69 -14.57
N THR A 339 -6.66 5.53 -15.45
CA THR A 339 -7.24 6.81 -15.83
C THR A 339 -8.42 6.60 -16.76
N GLN A 340 -9.58 7.13 -16.38
CA GLN A 340 -10.85 6.97 -17.07
C GLN A 340 -11.61 8.29 -17.17
N ILE A 341 -12.35 8.47 -18.26
CA ILE A 341 -13.31 9.55 -18.42
C ILE A 341 -14.70 8.99 -18.66
N GLN A 342 -15.69 9.55 -17.98
CA GLN A 342 -17.10 9.25 -18.18
C GLN A 342 -17.81 10.50 -18.70
N LEU A 343 -18.50 10.39 -19.84
CA LEU A 343 -19.27 11.45 -20.47
C LEU A 343 -20.76 11.19 -20.24
N LYS A 344 -21.53 12.19 -19.79
CA LYS A 344 -23.00 12.07 -19.61
C LYS A 344 -23.72 12.79 -20.73
N TYR A 345 -24.65 12.12 -21.41
CA TYR A 345 -25.39 12.66 -22.57
C TYR A 345 -26.91 12.78 -22.36
N LEU A 346 -27.54 11.84 -21.66
CA LEU A 346 -29.00 11.82 -21.54
C LEU A 346 -29.52 12.65 -20.38
N TRP A 347 -30.47 13.55 -20.70
CA TRP A 347 -31.25 14.39 -19.78
C TRP A 347 -32.64 13.80 -19.50
N GLU A 348 -33.24 13.10 -20.47
CA GLU A 348 -34.62 12.56 -20.41
C GLU A 348 -34.88 11.54 -19.29
N LYS A 349 -33.83 11.05 -18.63
CA LYS A 349 -33.89 10.13 -17.50
C LYS A 349 -33.21 10.68 -16.24
N LEU A 350 -33.04 12.00 -16.15
CA LEU A 350 -32.50 12.69 -14.99
C LEU A 350 -33.61 13.47 -14.28
N ASP A 351 -33.49 13.55 -12.97
CA ASP A 351 -34.23 14.53 -12.18
C ASP A 351 -33.59 15.90 -12.41
N TYR A 352 -34.33 16.86 -12.99
CA TYR A 352 -33.81 18.20 -13.28
C TYR A 352 -34.87 19.27 -13.05
N GLN A 353 -34.39 20.47 -12.69
CA GLN A 353 -35.22 21.67 -12.52
C GLN A 353 -34.68 22.79 -13.41
N LEU A 354 -35.52 23.33 -14.27
CA LEU A 354 -35.23 24.55 -15.02
C LEU A 354 -35.52 25.75 -14.12
N VAL A 355 -34.47 26.45 -13.68
CA VAL A 355 -34.60 27.68 -12.90
C VAL A 355 -34.37 28.87 -13.84
N PRO A 356 -35.37 29.73 -14.09
CA PRO A 356 -35.18 30.92 -14.91
C PRO A 356 -34.19 31.89 -14.26
N LEU A 357 -33.40 32.58 -15.08
CA LEU A 357 -32.59 33.72 -14.64
C LEU A 357 -33.53 34.79 -14.07
N ARG A 358 -33.29 35.17 -12.81
CA ARG A 358 -34.00 36.29 -12.16
C ARG A 358 -33.36 37.62 -12.48
#